data_AF-A0AAV5H730-F1
#
_entry.id   AF-A0AAV5H730-F1
#
_cell.length_a   1.000
_cell.length_b   1.000
_cell.length_c   1.000
_cell.angle_alpha   90.00
_cell.angle_beta   90.00
_cell.angle_gamma   90.00
#
_symmetry.space_group_name_H-M   'P 1'
#
loop_
_entity.id
_entity.type
_entity.pdbx_description
1 polymer ?
#
loop_
_entity_poly.entity_id
_entity_poly.type
_entity_poly.pdbx_seq_one_letter_code
_entity_poly.pdbx_strand_id
1 'polypeptide(L)'
;MKYILNWNDEYLSMALIAGPLDERSSRRMLKEIVQKRLVELNVADSQADAQEIYDAAASADLDRNAEVEDVLSLSDNCASIRYGDCNEDRYEIVDYDQEAAAGDGEEQQG
;
A
#
# COMPACT_ATOMS: atom_id res chain seq x y z
N MET A 1 16.13 -4.53 -2.11
CA MET A 1 14.99 -5.05 -2.93
C MET A 1 13.71 -4.55 -2.33
N LYS A 2 12.62 -4.38 -3.10
CA LYS A 2 11.36 -3.86 -2.59
C LYS A 2 10.33 -4.96 -2.34
N TYR A 3 9.56 -4.81 -1.28
CA TYR A 3 8.41 -5.64 -0.94
C TYR A 3 7.21 -4.74 -0.65
N ILE A 4 6.00 -5.25 -0.90
CA ILE A 4 4.76 -4.57 -0.54
C ILE A 4 4.15 -5.30 0.65
N LEU A 5 4.03 -4.61 1.76
CA LEU A 5 3.35 -5.08 2.95
C LEU A 5 1.95 -4.49 3.00
N ASN A 6 1.03 -5.22 3.63
CA ASN A 6 -0.29 -4.71 4.00
C ASN A 6 -0.49 -4.85 5.51
N TRP A 7 -1.05 -3.80 6.12
CA TRP A 7 -1.65 -3.83 7.43
C TRP A 7 -3.15 -3.61 7.30
N ASN A 8 -3.93 -4.55 7.81
CA ASN A 8 -5.39 -4.47 7.85
C ASN A 8 -5.81 -4.44 9.33
N ASP A 9 -6.53 -3.38 9.71
CA ASP A 9 -6.96 -3.17 11.10
C ASP A 9 -8.19 -3.99 11.49
N GLU A 10 -9.10 -4.29 10.55
CA GLU A 10 -10.27 -5.15 10.76
C GLU A 10 -9.86 -6.53 11.30
N TYR A 11 -8.84 -7.13 10.69
CA TYR A 11 -8.30 -8.44 11.02
C TYR A 11 -7.07 -8.37 11.95
N LEU A 12 -6.61 -7.18 12.31
CA LEU A 12 -5.40 -6.93 13.11
C LEU A 12 -4.20 -7.74 12.59
N SER A 13 -3.99 -7.73 11.28
CA SER A 13 -3.05 -8.63 10.61
C SER A 13 -2.14 -7.90 9.63
N MET A 14 -0.94 -8.46 9.46
CA MET A 14 0.04 -8.01 8.49
C MET A 14 0.29 -9.11 7.45
N ALA A 15 0.35 -8.74 6.18
CA ALA A 15 0.58 -9.67 5.08
C ALA A 15 1.69 -9.17 4.14
N LEU A 16 2.52 -10.10 3.67
CA LEU A 16 3.39 -9.87 2.52
C LEU A 16 2.55 -10.01 1.24
N ILE A 17 2.35 -8.91 0.52
CA ILE A 17 1.49 -8.88 -0.67
C ILE A 17 2.28 -9.19 -1.93
N ALA A 18 3.46 -8.58 -2.08
CA ALA A 18 4.28 -8.75 -3.25
C ALA A 18 5.76 -8.53 -2.95
N GLY A 19 6.62 -9.08 -3.81
CA GLY A 19 8.07 -8.96 -3.71
C GLY A 19 8.79 -10.30 -3.90
N PRO A 20 10.11 -10.29 -4.16
CA PRO A 20 10.95 -9.11 -4.37
C PRO A 20 10.66 -8.39 -5.71
N LEU A 21 10.70 -7.07 -5.71
CA LEU A 21 10.49 -6.20 -6.87
C LEU A 21 11.58 -5.12 -6.96
N ASP A 22 11.81 -4.58 -8.16
CA ASP A 22 12.52 -3.31 -8.35
C ASP A 22 11.60 -2.11 -8.06
N GLU A 23 12.18 -0.92 -7.88
CA GLU A 23 11.47 0.33 -7.55
C GLU A 23 10.34 0.68 -8.55
N ARG A 24 10.57 0.47 -9.85
CA ARG A 24 9.56 0.83 -10.85
C ARG A 24 8.42 -0.19 -10.85
N SER A 25 8.75 -1.46 -10.66
CA SER A 25 7.76 -2.53 -10.59
C SER A 25 6.95 -2.49 -9.30
N SER A 26 7.54 -2.12 -8.16
CA SER A 26 6.83 -1.97 -6.88
C SER A 26 5.75 -0.89 -6.94
N ARG A 27 6.05 0.29 -7.51
CA ARG A 27 5.06 1.38 -7.64
C ARG A 27 3.90 1.01 -8.56
N ARG A 28 4.19 0.33 -9.68
CA ARG A 28 3.13 -0.15 -10.59
C ARG A 28 2.26 -1.21 -9.93
N MET A 29 2.89 -2.17 -9.26
CA MET A 29 2.21 -3.24 -8.53
C MET A 29 1.32 -2.67 -7.41
N LEU A 30 1.81 -1.67 -6.67
CA LEU A 30 1.03 -0.98 -5.64
C LEU A 30 -0.25 -0.36 -6.23
N LYS A 31 -0.14 0.37 -7.36
CA LYS A 31 -1.32 0.91 -8.06
C LYS A 31 -2.33 -0.18 -8.42
N GLU A 32 -1.86 -1.28 -9.00
CA GLU A 32 -2.72 -2.41 -9.40
C GLU A 32 -3.41 -3.08 -8.20
N ILE A 33 -2.68 -3.29 -7.10
CA ILE A 33 -3.22 -3.82 -5.84
C ILE A 33 -4.31 -2.91 -5.29
N VAL A 34 -4.03 -1.61 -5.17
CA VAL A 34 -4.96 -0.62 -4.61
C VAL A 34 -6.25 -0.57 -5.42
N GLN A 35 -6.17 -0.48 -6.74
CA GLN A 35 -7.35 -0.44 -7.60
C GLN A 35 -8.21 -1.70 -7.49
N LYS A 36 -7.57 -2.87 -7.46
CA LYS A 36 -8.29 -4.13 -7.23
C LYS A 36 -8.98 -4.11 -5.86
N ARG A 37 -8.30 -3.61 -4.85
CA ARG A 37 -8.81 -3.60 -3.47
C ARG A 37 -9.94 -2.63 -3.22
N LEU A 38 -9.96 -1.47 -3.90
CA LEU A 38 -11.11 -0.56 -3.87
C LEU A 38 -12.41 -1.28 -4.29
N VAL A 39 -12.34 -2.13 -5.32
CA VAL A 39 -13.50 -2.92 -5.75
C VAL A 39 -13.84 -4.03 -4.75
N GLU A 40 -12.84 -4.77 -4.27
CA GLU A 40 -13.06 -5.88 -3.33
C GLU A 40 -13.64 -5.44 -1.98
N LEU A 41 -13.35 -4.21 -1.57
CA LEU A 41 -13.86 -3.59 -0.34
C LEU A 41 -15.22 -2.89 -0.54
N ASN A 42 -15.80 -2.95 -1.74
CA ASN A 42 -17.00 -2.20 -2.15
C ASN A 42 -16.89 -0.68 -1.92
N VAL A 43 -15.67 -0.15 -2.04
CA VAL A 43 -15.41 1.29 -2.06
C VAL A 43 -15.66 1.85 -3.47
N ALA A 44 -15.31 1.05 -4.48
CA ALA A 44 -15.60 1.33 -5.87
C ALA A 44 -16.59 0.30 -6.43
N ASP A 45 -17.56 0.74 -7.23
CA ASP A 45 -18.59 -0.13 -7.83
C ASP A 45 -18.03 -0.99 -8.97
N SER A 46 -16.92 -0.55 -9.57
CA SER A 46 -16.31 -1.21 -10.72
C SER A 46 -14.82 -0.88 -10.85
N GLN A 47 -14.13 -1.59 -11.74
CA GLN A 47 -12.74 -1.29 -12.06
C GLN A 47 -12.56 0.11 -12.68
N ALA A 48 -13.55 0.59 -13.43
CA ALA A 48 -13.51 1.94 -14.02
C ALA A 48 -13.61 3.01 -12.92
N ASP A 49 -14.53 2.81 -11.98
CA ASP A 49 -14.72 3.67 -10.81
C ASP A 49 -13.47 3.66 -9.90
N ALA A 50 -12.88 2.49 -9.65
CA ALA A 50 -11.61 2.38 -8.92
C ALA A 50 -10.45 3.13 -9.60
N GLN A 51 -10.42 3.17 -10.93
CA GLN A 51 -9.45 3.97 -11.67
C GLN A 51 -9.70 5.47 -11.49
N GLU A 52 -10.96 5.91 -11.52
CA GLU A 52 -11.35 7.31 -11.32
C GLU A 52 -11.01 7.81 -9.91
N ILE A 53 -11.34 7.02 -8.87
CA ILE A 53 -10.97 7.30 -7.47
C ILE A 53 -9.44 7.40 -7.33
N TYR A 54 -8.70 6.45 -7.90
CA TYR A 54 -7.24 6.47 -7.86
C TYR A 54 -6.68 7.74 -8.53
N ASP A 55 -7.20 8.11 -9.71
CA ASP A 55 -6.72 9.27 -10.45
C ASP A 55 -7.09 10.60 -9.76
N ALA A 56 -8.23 10.65 -9.06
CA ALA A 56 -8.59 11.77 -8.20
C ALA A 56 -7.64 11.89 -6.98
N ALA A 57 -7.38 10.78 -6.28
CA ALA A 57 -6.44 10.75 -5.15
C ALA A 57 -4.98 11.04 -5.56
N ALA A 58 -4.60 10.74 -6.80
CA ALA A 58 -3.28 11.06 -7.34
C ALA A 58 -3.18 12.46 -7.96
N SER A 59 -4.30 13.20 -8.03
CA SER A 59 -4.36 14.52 -8.65
C SER A 59 -3.62 15.56 -7.81
N ALA A 60 -2.90 16.46 -8.49
CA ALA A 60 -2.34 17.67 -7.85
C ALA A 60 -3.39 18.78 -7.64
N ASP A 61 -4.57 18.64 -8.26
CA ASP A 61 -5.73 19.50 -8.02
C ASP A 61 -6.36 19.12 -6.67
N LEU A 62 -6.29 20.04 -5.70
CA LEU A 62 -6.77 19.83 -4.34
C LEU A 62 -8.28 19.64 -4.27
N ASP A 63 -9.06 20.31 -5.12
CA ASP A 63 -10.52 20.19 -5.10
C ASP A 63 -10.92 18.78 -5.56
N ARG A 64 -10.29 18.29 -6.62
CA ARG A 64 -10.49 16.92 -7.11
C ARG A 64 -9.96 15.86 -6.15
N ASN A 65 -8.86 16.14 -5.46
CA ASN A 65 -8.31 15.22 -4.45
C ASN A 65 -9.23 15.11 -3.24
N ALA A 66 -9.77 16.25 -2.77
CA ALA A 66 -10.66 16.32 -1.61
C ALA A 66 -11.98 15.55 -1.81
N GLU A 67 -12.40 15.27 -3.05
CA GLU A 67 -13.58 14.43 -3.34
C GLU A 67 -13.42 12.98 -2.87
N VAL A 68 -12.19 12.50 -2.66
CA VAL A 68 -11.89 11.10 -2.32
C VAL A 68 -10.88 10.93 -1.18
N GLU A 69 -10.40 12.02 -0.57
CA GLU A 69 -9.32 11.98 0.44
C GLU A 69 -9.72 11.26 1.74
N ASP A 70 -11.02 11.18 2.03
CA ASP A 70 -11.58 10.46 3.17
C ASP A 70 -11.50 8.94 2.98
N VAL A 71 -11.52 8.49 1.72
CA VAL A 71 -11.53 7.09 1.28
C VAL A 71 -10.14 6.59 0.88
N LEU A 72 -9.40 7.32 0.06
CA LEU A 72 -8.11 6.89 -0.49
C LEU A 72 -7.04 7.96 -0.26
N SER A 73 -5.97 7.57 0.45
CA SER A 73 -4.78 8.39 0.62
C SER A 73 -3.58 7.72 -0.06
N LEU A 74 -2.81 8.51 -0.83
CA LEU A 74 -1.65 8.05 -1.59
C LEU A 74 -0.40 8.84 -1.21
N SER A 75 0.74 8.15 -1.17
CA SER A 75 2.07 8.74 -1.16
C SER A 75 2.99 7.98 -2.12
N ASP A 76 4.25 8.39 -2.24
CA ASP A 76 5.21 7.74 -3.13
C ASP A 76 5.36 6.23 -2.88
N ASN A 77 5.28 5.82 -1.61
CA ASN A 77 5.55 4.45 -1.16
C ASN A 77 4.40 3.84 -0.37
N CYS A 78 3.32 4.58 -0.13
CA CYS A 78 2.19 4.10 0.67
C CYS A 78 0.86 4.34 -0.02
N ALA A 79 -0.11 3.50 0.28
CA ALA A 79 -1.50 3.74 0.00
C ALA A 79 -2.34 3.33 1.21
N SER A 80 -3.46 3.99 1.43
CA SER A 80 -4.42 3.64 2.47
C SER A 80 -5.84 3.74 1.94
N ILE A 81 -6.63 2.70 2.15
CA ILE A 81 -8.05 2.65 1.80
C ILE A 81 -8.84 2.58 3.11
N ARG A 82 -9.72 3.56 3.36
CA ARG A 82 -10.72 3.49 4.41
C ARG A 82 -12.02 2.90 3.88
N TYR A 83 -12.65 2.04 4.67
CA TYR A 83 -13.88 1.36 4.29
C TYR A 83 -14.71 0.96 5.52
N GLY A 84 -16.00 0.70 5.30
CA GLY A 84 -16.93 0.31 6.37
C GLY A 84 -17.01 1.33 7.50
N ASP A 85 -17.17 0.83 8.73
CA ASP A 85 -17.28 1.63 9.96
C ASP A 85 -15.89 1.92 10.57
N CYS A 86 -15.03 2.61 9.82
CA CYS A 86 -13.69 3.05 10.22
C CYS A 86 -12.56 2.00 10.14
N ASN A 87 -12.67 1.00 9.27
CA ASN A 87 -11.54 0.11 8.96
C ASN A 87 -10.60 0.75 7.91
N GLU A 88 -9.34 0.34 7.93
CA GLU A 88 -8.25 0.83 7.09
C GLU A 88 -7.36 -0.33 6.59
N ASP A 89 -7.20 -0.40 5.27
CA ASP A 89 -6.23 -1.23 4.57
C ASP A 89 -5.04 -0.34 4.18
N ARG A 90 -3.92 -0.47 4.90
CA ARG A 90 -2.67 0.26 4.61
C ARG A 90 -1.72 -0.62 3.82
N TYR A 91 -1.14 -0.09 2.75
CA TYR A 91 -0.11 -0.74 1.93
C TYR A 91 1.17 0.08 1.96
N GLU A 92 2.32 -0.58 2.05
CA GLU A 92 3.62 0.09 2.11
C GLU A 92 4.67 -0.65 1.29
N ILE A 93 5.39 0.08 0.44
CA ILE A 93 6.60 -0.36 -0.25
C ILE A 93 7.76 -0.18 0.71
N VAL A 94 8.37 -1.30 1.12
CA VAL A 94 9.50 -1.32 2.05
C VAL A 94 10.77 -1.81 1.35
N ASP A 95 11.91 -1.25 1.77
CA ASP A 95 13.22 -1.79 1.46
C ASP A 95 13.53 -2.99 2.34
N TYR A 96 14.03 -4.05 1.71
CA TYR A 96 14.69 -5.13 2.40
C TYR A 96 16.15 -5.16 1.98
N ASP A 97 17.00 -4.75 2.92
CA ASP A 97 18.44 -4.87 2.85
C ASP A 97 18.86 -6.08 3.69
N GLN A 98 19.28 -7.13 3.00
CA GLN A 98 19.62 -8.42 3.59
C GLN A 98 20.89 -8.34 4.48
N GLU A 99 21.65 -7.25 4.40
CA GLU A 99 22.89 -7.02 5.18
C GLU A 99 22.64 -6.74 6.66
N ALA A 100 21.46 -6.23 7.06
CA ALA A 100 21.15 -5.94 8.47
C ALA A 100 20.95 -7.21 9.33
N ALA A 101 20.72 -8.38 8.72
CA ALA A 101 20.45 -9.63 9.44
C ALA A 101 21.72 -10.46 9.75
N ALA A 102 22.90 -10.05 9.29
CA ALA A 102 24.15 -10.79 9.46
C ALA A 102 25.03 -10.31 10.64
N GLY A 103 24.53 -9.38 11.46
CA GLY A 103 25.33 -8.64 12.45
C GLY A 103 25.39 -9.18 13.89
N ASP A 104 24.63 -10.21 14.26
CA ASP A 104 24.57 -10.72 15.64
C ASP A 104 25.13 -12.15 15.77
N GLY A 105 26.39 -12.33 15.34
CA GLY A 105 27.06 -13.62 15.32
C GLY A 105 28.54 -13.57 15.68
N GLU A 106 28.95 -12.73 16.64
CA GLU A 106 30.25 -12.88 17.31
C GLU A 106 30.04 -13.14 18.81
N GLU A 107 29.81 -14.40 19.16
CA GLU A 107 30.04 -14.90 20.52
C GLU A 107 31.53 -14.69 20.86
N GLN A 108 31.77 -13.90 21.91
CA GLN A 108 33.08 -13.67 22.51
C GLN A 108 33.71 -15.01 22.94
N GLN A 109 34.84 -15.37 22.33
CA GLN A 109 35.82 -16.27 22.93
C GLN A 109 37.07 -15.45 23.26
N GLY A 110 37.45 -15.42 24.54
CA GLY A 110 38.69 -14.83 25.03
C GLY A 110 38.64 -14.45 26.49
#